data_AF-A0A0B7AL39-F1
#
_entry.id   AF-A0A0B7AL39-F1
#
_cell.length_a   1.000
_cell.length_b   1.000
_cell.length_c   1.000
_cell.angle_alpha   90.00
_cell.angle_beta   90.00
_cell.angle_gamma   90.00
#
_symmetry.space_group_name_H-M   'P 1'
#
loop_
_entity.id
_entity.type
_entity.pdbx_description
1 polymer ?
#
loop_
_entity_poly.entity_id
_entity_poly.type
_entity_poly.pdbx_seq_one_letter_code
_entity_poly.pdbx_strand_id
1 'polypeptide(L)'
;VLFRSQEDHGLAAMPLLHTFDFTFACASRGDGEVIVHGTGGQILEMIKQLLIRISNLKHLKLNQLLVDEMDVPGLFDAMANCFGECLNSLEMLNVTKVPLGLTDLARFRNLVKLTVSPQHLTEEVLLLLAGLNLLQLYLLQDPYTCQCEPVTCEAWKLVREMAPCLRVFLEVCGNTRAQVVIQPRAPIYGVFLRTPYSRLTSDLVMSLVENYSKTLRYFVQERLPRTHGPRGIDVRCDSSLLFLVRRCQTLHTLVVRERISTSTLILLASEGKKLSTLLVRRHGLIKRCDWPQPGAWTKEFYSRLKKCSLDYDQCIDEVCTLLRRQWRPLTDKQFMRLKIIPRVEVL
;
A
#
# COMPACT_ATOMS: atom_id res chain seq x y z
N VAL A 1 22.56 -37.94 -38.70
CA VAL A 1 21.20 -37.42 -38.95
C VAL A 1 21.13 -36.02 -38.37
N LEU A 2 20.99 -35.03 -39.24
CA LEU A 2 20.94 -33.60 -38.93
C LEU A 2 19.74 -33.30 -38.02
N PHE A 3 19.99 -32.76 -36.81
CA PHE A 3 18.96 -32.05 -36.07
C PHE A 3 18.80 -30.68 -36.71
N ARG A 4 17.82 -30.57 -37.61
CA ARG A 4 17.35 -29.29 -38.14
C ARG A 4 16.84 -28.45 -36.97
N SER A 5 17.45 -27.29 -36.78
CA SER A 5 16.82 -26.16 -36.08
C SER A 5 15.54 -25.81 -36.82
N GLN A 6 14.38 -26.12 -36.24
CA GLN A 6 13.18 -25.40 -36.60
C GLN A 6 13.35 -23.98 -36.07
N GLU A 7 13.71 -23.08 -36.98
CA GLU A 7 13.48 -21.66 -36.83
C GLU A 7 11.96 -21.48 -36.66
N ASP A 8 11.54 -21.22 -35.42
CA ASP A 8 10.17 -20.86 -35.11
C ASP A 8 9.90 -19.50 -35.74
N HIS A 9 9.30 -19.52 -36.92
CA HIS A 9 8.91 -18.34 -37.68
C HIS A 9 7.91 -17.51 -36.90
N GLY A 10 8.35 -16.44 -36.23
CA GLY A 10 7.61 -15.19 -35.99
C GLY A 10 6.21 -15.24 -35.34
N LEU A 11 5.73 -16.41 -34.93
CA LEU A 11 4.44 -16.60 -34.28
C LEU A 11 4.66 -16.44 -32.79
N ALA A 12 3.90 -15.53 -32.18
CA ALA A 12 3.91 -15.36 -30.73
C ALA A 12 3.59 -16.73 -30.09
N ALA A 13 4.54 -17.26 -29.32
CA ALA A 13 4.47 -18.62 -28.79
C ALA A 13 3.34 -18.81 -27.76
N MET A 14 2.84 -17.71 -27.19
CA MET A 14 1.85 -17.72 -26.11
C MET A 14 0.76 -16.64 -26.32
N PRO A 15 -0.13 -16.78 -27.33
CA PRO A 15 -1.10 -15.74 -27.68
C PRO A 15 -2.25 -15.58 -26.67
N LEU A 16 -2.47 -16.58 -25.82
CA LEU A 16 -3.52 -16.59 -24.78
C LEU A 16 -3.03 -16.11 -23.41
N LEU A 17 -1.74 -15.81 -23.26
CA LEU A 17 -1.16 -15.40 -22.00
C LEU A 17 -1.40 -13.89 -21.76
N HIS A 18 -2.37 -13.56 -20.92
CA HIS A 18 -2.69 -12.17 -20.58
C HIS A 18 -2.02 -11.66 -19.30
N THR A 19 -1.44 -12.55 -18.49
CA THR A 19 -0.76 -12.22 -17.24
C THR A 19 0.58 -12.91 -17.17
N PHE A 20 1.62 -12.16 -16.85
CA PHE A 20 2.97 -12.67 -16.63
C PHE A 20 3.56 -12.06 -15.38
N ASP A 21 3.88 -12.93 -14.42
CA ASP A 21 4.39 -12.55 -13.11
C ASP A 21 5.78 -13.15 -12.90
N PHE A 22 6.76 -12.28 -12.74
CA PHE A 22 8.13 -12.65 -12.40
C PHE A 22 8.62 -11.85 -11.19
N THR A 23 9.23 -12.56 -10.24
CA THR A 23 9.86 -11.96 -9.06
C THR A 23 11.14 -12.72 -8.82
N PHE A 24 12.27 -12.02 -8.94
CA PHE A 24 13.56 -12.65 -8.73
C PHE A 24 13.81 -12.90 -7.24
N ALA A 25 14.31 -14.10 -6.92
CA ALA A 25 14.72 -14.44 -5.57
C ALA A 25 16.10 -13.83 -5.28
N CYS A 26 16.13 -12.51 -5.05
CA CYS A 26 17.36 -11.74 -4.91
C CYS A 26 18.13 -11.98 -3.61
N ALA A 27 17.50 -12.48 -2.56
CA ALA A 27 18.15 -12.68 -1.27
C ALA A 27 18.65 -14.11 -1.07
N SER A 28 19.93 -14.24 -0.73
CA SER A 28 20.54 -15.48 -0.25
C SER A 28 20.99 -15.29 1.20
N ARG A 29 20.87 -16.35 2.02
CA ARG A 29 21.36 -16.35 3.40
C ARG A 29 22.72 -17.05 3.42
N GLY A 30 23.80 -16.28 3.66
CA GLY A 30 25.14 -16.79 3.96
C GLY A 30 25.43 -16.80 5.46
N ASP A 31 26.71 -16.87 5.84
CA ASP A 31 27.25 -16.87 7.21
C ASP A 31 26.81 -15.65 8.05
N GLY A 32 25.53 -15.61 8.44
CA GLY A 32 24.95 -14.56 9.28
C GLY A 32 24.41 -13.32 8.54
N GLU A 33 24.83 -13.08 7.30
CA GLU A 33 24.37 -11.92 6.50
C GLU A 33 23.47 -12.31 5.31
N VAL A 34 22.51 -11.42 5.02
CA VAL A 34 21.65 -11.54 3.84
C VAL A 34 22.34 -10.83 2.68
N ILE A 35 22.81 -11.59 1.70
CA ILE A 35 23.41 -11.04 0.48
C ILE A 35 22.30 -10.87 -0.57
N VAL A 36 22.21 -9.67 -1.12
CA VAL A 36 21.22 -9.29 -2.14
C VAL A 36 21.87 -9.23 -3.52
N HIS A 37 21.41 -10.09 -4.42
CA HIS A 37 21.87 -10.23 -5.80
C HIS A 37 20.94 -9.51 -6.77
N GLY A 38 21.50 -8.99 -7.86
CA GLY A 38 20.72 -8.44 -8.97
C GLY A 38 20.66 -9.39 -10.16
N THR A 39 19.73 -9.15 -11.08
CA THR A 39 19.61 -9.82 -12.36
C THR A 39 20.38 -9.03 -13.41
N GLY A 40 21.68 -9.30 -13.54
CA GLY A 40 22.47 -8.85 -14.69
C GLY A 40 22.69 -9.98 -15.70
N GLY A 41 23.28 -9.65 -16.85
CA GLY A 41 23.79 -10.62 -17.81
C GLY A 41 22.73 -11.62 -18.30
N GLN A 42 23.02 -12.92 -18.16
CA GLN A 42 22.22 -14.00 -18.77
C GLN A 42 20.76 -14.03 -18.28
N ILE A 43 20.49 -13.77 -17.01
CA ILE A 43 19.12 -13.82 -16.46
C ILE A 43 18.26 -12.72 -17.08
N LEU A 44 18.78 -11.50 -17.15
CA LEU A 44 18.08 -10.38 -17.76
C LEU A 44 17.83 -10.64 -19.25
N GLU A 45 18.84 -11.18 -19.96
CA GLU A 45 18.68 -11.52 -21.37
C GLU A 45 17.60 -12.60 -21.58
N MET A 46 17.58 -13.64 -20.75
CA MET A 46 16.51 -14.65 -20.80
C MET A 46 15.12 -14.06 -20.56
N ILE A 47 14.98 -13.10 -19.64
CA ILE A 47 13.72 -12.38 -19.41
C ILE A 47 13.33 -11.59 -20.65
N LYS A 48 14.24 -10.83 -21.26
CA LYS A 48 13.98 -10.07 -22.49
C LYS A 48 13.52 -10.99 -23.63
N GLN A 49 14.24 -12.09 -23.85
CA GLN A 49 13.90 -13.08 -24.87
C GLN A 49 12.55 -13.74 -24.63
N LEU A 50 12.19 -14.00 -23.37
CA LEU A 50 10.88 -14.54 -23.03
C LEU A 50 9.77 -13.52 -23.28
N LEU A 51 9.95 -12.27 -22.87
CA LEU A 51 8.97 -11.20 -23.06
C LEU A 51 8.67 -10.97 -24.55
N ILE A 52 9.69 -11.01 -25.41
CA ILE A 52 9.52 -10.82 -26.85
C ILE A 52 8.64 -11.91 -27.49
N ARG A 53 8.53 -13.09 -26.87
CA ARG A 53 7.72 -14.21 -27.37
C ARG A 53 6.26 -14.19 -26.89
N ILE A 54 5.92 -13.29 -25.97
CA ILE A 54 4.56 -13.12 -25.46
C ILE A 54 3.88 -12.02 -26.28
N SER A 55 2.59 -12.18 -26.58
CA SER A 55 1.78 -11.15 -27.26
C SER A 55 0.54 -10.84 -26.44
N ASN A 56 -0.03 -9.64 -26.62
CA ASN A 56 -1.30 -9.22 -26.02
C ASN A 56 -1.35 -9.30 -24.48
N LEU A 57 -0.20 -9.14 -23.83
CA LEU A 57 -0.11 -9.14 -22.39
C LEU A 57 -0.87 -7.93 -21.80
N LYS A 58 -1.77 -8.19 -20.85
CA LYS A 58 -2.57 -7.16 -20.18
C LYS A 58 -2.03 -6.80 -18.80
N HIS A 59 -1.37 -7.76 -18.16
CA HIS A 59 -0.83 -7.62 -16.81
C HIS A 59 0.61 -8.13 -16.79
N LEU A 60 1.53 -7.24 -16.44
CA LEU A 60 2.95 -7.58 -16.30
C LEU A 60 3.43 -7.22 -14.90
N LYS A 61 4.12 -8.16 -14.27
CA LYS A 61 4.82 -7.96 -13.00
C LYS A 61 6.27 -8.40 -13.13
N LEU A 62 7.21 -7.49 -12.91
CA LEU A 62 8.65 -7.74 -12.92
C LEU A 62 9.28 -7.13 -11.67
N ASN A 63 9.57 -7.95 -10.67
CA ASN A 63 10.03 -7.47 -9.37
C ASN A 63 11.41 -8.00 -8.99
N GLN A 64 12.10 -7.22 -8.17
CA GLN A 64 13.41 -7.53 -7.59
C GLN A 64 14.49 -7.80 -8.62
N LEU A 65 14.38 -7.16 -9.80
CA LEU A 65 15.38 -7.30 -10.83
C LEU A 65 16.72 -6.73 -10.34
N LEU A 66 16.72 -5.59 -9.65
CA LEU A 66 17.93 -4.98 -9.07
C LEU A 66 19.10 -4.92 -10.08
N VAL A 67 18.77 -4.57 -11.33
CA VAL A 67 19.71 -4.43 -12.46
C VAL A 67 20.54 -3.15 -12.31
N ASP A 68 21.62 -3.07 -13.08
CA ASP A 68 22.41 -1.85 -13.18
C ASP A 68 21.69 -0.82 -14.06
N GLU A 69 21.91 0.47 -13.80
CA GLU A 69 21.21 1.56 -14.50
C GLU A 69 21.36 1.48 -16.03
N MET A 70 22.51 1.02 -16.51
CA MET A 70 22.82 0.86 -17.94
C MET A 70 21.95 -0.19 -18.64
N ASP A 71 21.42 -1.16 -17.91
CA ASP A 71 20.61 -2.25 -18.45
C ASP A 71 19.11 -1.89 -18.57
N VAL A 72 18.68 -0.84 -17.87
CA VAL A 72 17.28 -0.41 -17.77
C VAL A 72 16.68 -0.05 -19.13
N PRO A 73 17.32 0.80 -19.98
CA PRO A 73 16.73 1.18 -21.26
C PRO A 73 16.43 -0.03 -22.15
N GLY A 74 17.37 -0.97 -22.24
CA GLY A 74 17.20 -2.18 -23.05
C GLY A 74 16.10 -3.11 -22.55
N LEU A 75 15.78 -3.10 -21.25
CA LEU A 75 14.63 -3.82 -20.70
C LEU A 75 13.32 -3.14 -21.12
N PHE A 76 13.24 -1.82 -20.98
CA PHE A 76 12.05 -1.05 -21.35
C PHE A 76 11.80 -1.07 -22.85
N ASP A 77 12.82 -1.06 -23.69
CA ASP A 77 12.69 -1.22 -25.14
C ASP A 77 12.05 -2.56 -25.50
N ALA A 78 12.54 -3.66 -24.92
CA ALA A 78 11.97 -4.98 -25.13
C ALA A 78 10.48 -5.02 -24.71
N MET A 79 10.13 -4.44 -23.57
CA MET A 79 8.75 -4.39 -23.08
C MET A 79 7.85 -3.48 -23.92
N ALA A 80 8.29 -2.28 -24.27
CA ALA A 80 7.50 -1.29 -24.98
C ALA A 80 7.20 -1.76 -26.41
N ASN A 81 8.17 -2.38 -27.08
CA ASN A 81 8.01 -2.93 -28.43
C ASN A 81 6.95 -4.03 -28.48
N CYS A 82 6.79 -4.80 -27.40
CA CYS A 82 5.84 -5.91 -27.35
C CYS A 82 4.47 -5.51 -26.77
N PHE A 83 4.46 -4.60 -25.79
CA PHE A 83 3.29 -4.37 -24.95
C PHE A 83 2.92 -2.91 -24.69
N GLY A 84 3.59 -1.94 -25.30
CA GLY A 84 3.36 -0.50 -25.09
C GLY A 84 1.88 -0.08 -25.24
N GLU A 85 1.18 -0.71 -26.19
CA GLU A 85 -0.24 -0.44 -26.48
C GLU A 85 -1.19 -1.48 -25.86
N CYS A 86 -0.68 -2.50 -25.16
CA CYS A 86 -1.51 -3.61 -24.67
C CYS A 86 -1.68 -3.66 -23.15
N LEU A 87 -0.70 -3.17 -22.39
CA LEU A 87 -0.69 -3.31 -20.93
C LEU A 87 -1.72 -2.40 -20.26
N ASN A 88 -2.55 -3.01 -19.41
CA ASN A 88 -3.52 -2.32 -18.56
C ASN A 88 -3.01 -2.22 -17.11
N SER A 89 -2.18 -3.18 -16.66
CA SER A 89 -1.55 -3.15 -15.34
C SER A 89 -0.07 -3.50 -15.43
N LEU A 90 0.76 -2.72 -14.75
CA LEU A 90 2.20 -2.92 -14.65
C LEU A 90 2.61 -2.85 -13.17
N GLU A 91 3.34 -3.85 -12.71
CA GLU A 91 4.03 -3.85 -11.42
C GLU A 91 5.53 -3.99 -11.65
N MET A 92 6.30 -2.99 -11.23
CA MET A 92 7.76 -2.99 -11.32
C MET A 92 8.36 -2.55 -10.00
N LEU A 93 8.79 -3.51 -9.19
CA LEU A 93 9.39 -3.24 -7.88
C LEU A 93 10.89 -3.45 -7.91
N ASN A 94 11.62 -2.49 -7.35
CA ASN A 94 13.07 -2.54 -7.14
C ASN A 94 13.80 -2.97 -8.42
N VAL A 95 13.54 -2.24 -9.51
CA VAL A 95 14.16 -2.47 -10.82
C VAL A 95 15.67 -2.28 -10.73
N THR A 96 16.13 -1.26 -10.00
CA THR A 96 17.54 -0.95 -9.74
C THR A 96 17.83 -0.95 -8.24
N LYS A 97 19.11 -1.11 -7.87
CA LYS A 97 19.57 -1.06 -6.48
C LYS A 97 19.61 0.35 -5.88
N VAL A 98 19.61 1.37 -6.75
CA VAL A 98 19.72 2.79 -6.41
C VAL A 98 18.52 3.57 -6.94
N PRO A 99 18.21 4.76 -6.40
CA PRO A 99 17.16 5.62 -6.93
C PRO A 99 17.42 5.98 -8.39
N LEU A 100 16.42 5.77 -9.25
CA LEU A 100 16.51 6.05 -10.68
C LEU A 100 15.11 6.37 -11.22
N GLY A 101 14.89 7.57 -11.75
CA GLY A 101 13.61 7.90 -12.40
C GLY A 101 13.35 7.07 -13.65
N LEU A 102 12.28 6.27 -13.65
CA LEU A 102 11.93 5.42 -14.80
C LEU A 102 10.99 6.14 -15.77
N THR A 103 11.51 7.06 -16.57
CA THR A 103 10.73 7.87 -17.52
C THR A 103 10.06 7.01 -18.60
N ASP A 104 10.67 5.89 -18.97
CA ASP A 104 10.13 4.91 -19.94
C ASP A 104 8.78 4.29 -19.50
N LEU A 105 8.39 4.41 -18.23
CA LEU A 105 7.03 4.02 -17.79
C LEU A 105 5.93 4.76 -18.57
N ALA A 106 6.23 5.95 -19.11
CA ALA A 106 5.32 6.73 -19.94
C ALA A 106 5.02 6.10 -21.31
N ARG A 107 5.79 5.08 -21.73
CA ARG A 107 5.62 4.41 -23.03
C ARG A 107 4.43 3.43 -23.04
N PHE A 108 3.84 3.12 -21.88
CA PHE A 108 2.70 2.22 -21.76
C PHE A 108 1.38 3.01 -21.76
N ARG A 109 0.84 3.29 -22.95
CA ARG A 109 -0.24 4.28 -23.13
C ARG A 109 -1.60 3.88 -22.54
N ASN A 110 -1.88 2.58 -22.50
CA ASN A 110 -3.15 2.03 -22.03
C ASN A 110 -3.12 1.62 -20.55
N LEU A 111 -2.10 2.06 -19.81
CA LEU A 111 -1.90 1.71 -18.42
C LEU A 111 -2.96 2.36 -17.53
N VAL A 112 -3.76 1.52 -16.85
CA VAL A 112 -4.80 1.94 -15.90
C VAL A 112 -4.29 1.85 -14.46
N LYS A 113 -3.42 0.86 -14.19
CA LYS A 113 -2.83 0.62 -12.88
C LYS A 113 -1.31 0.47 -12.98
N LEU A 114 -0.60 1.25 -12.18
CA LEU A 114 0.84 1.15 -12.01
C LEU A 114 1.15 0.86 -10.53
N THR A 115 2.03 -0.11 -10.29
CA THR A 115 2.62 -0.36 -8.98
C THR A 115 4.14 -0.28 -9.13
N VAL A 116 4.78 0.61 -8.39
CA VAL A 116 6.21 0.91 -8.54
C VAL A 116 6.84 1.20 -7.18
N SER A 117 8.15 0.92 -7.03
CA SER A 117 8.88 1.37 -5.85
C SER A 117 9.03 2.90 -5.85
N PRO A 118 8.94 3.58 -4.71
CA PRO A 118 9.01 5.05 -4.67
C PRO A 118 10.34 5.62 -5.16
N GLN A 119 11.44 4.85 -5.04
CA GLN A 119 12.77 5.24 -5.55
C GLN A 119 12.84 5.41 -7.07
N HIS A 120 11.81 4.93 -7.79
CA HIS A 120 11.71 5.03 -9.24
C HIS A 120 10.82 6.19 -9.72
N LEU A 121 10.26 6.94 -8.79
CA LEU A 121 9.37 8.06 -9.06
C LEU A 121 10.10 9.39 -8.82
N THR A 122 10.34 10.15 -9.89
CA THR A 122 10.80 11.54 -9.83
C THR A 122 9.67 12.48 -10.24
N GLU A 123 9.87 13.79 -10.09
CA GLU A 123 8.91 14.81 -10.58
C GLU A 123 8.62 14.65 -12.07
N GLU A 124 9.66 14.44 -12.88
CA GLU A 124 9.54 14.23 -14.32
C GLU A 124 8.71 12.98 -14.65
N VAL A 125 9.06 11.84 -14.03
CA VAL A 125 8.31 10.58 -14.21
C VAL A 125 6.84 10.79 -13.85
N LEU A 126 6.59 11.46 -12.74
CA LEU A 126 5.23 11.71 -12.27
C LEU A 126 4.42 12.59 -13.24
N LEU A 127 5.02 13.63 -13.80
CA LEU A 127 4.37 14.49 -14.80
C LEU A 127 4.09 13.76 -16.11
N LEU A 128 5.02 12.91 -16.56
CA LEU A 128 4.81 12.05 -17.73
C LEU A 128 3.65 11.07 -17.50
N LEU A 129 3.60 10.43 -16.33
CA LEU A 129 2.50 9.53 -15.95
C LEU A 129 1.15 10.25 -15.85
N ALA A 130 1.13 11.52 -15.45
CA ALA A 130 -0.09 12.33 -15.38
C ALA A 130 -0.68 12.62 -16.77
N GLY A 131 0.12 12.53 -17.84
CA GLY A 131 -0.35 12.60 -19.23
C GLY A 131 -1.01 11.33 -19.74
N LEU A 132 -0.99 10.24 -18.96
CA LEU A 132 -1.64 8.97 -19.29
C LEU A 132 -3.04 8.87 -18.69
N ASN A 133 -3.82 7.86 -19.13
CA ASN A 133 -5.11 7.51 -18.54
C ASN A 133 -4.99 6.68 -17.24
N LEU A 134 -3.94 6.94 -16.45
CA LEU A 134 -3.65 6.18 -15.23
C LEU A 134 -4.68 6.52 -14.14
N LEU A 135 -5.40 5.50 -13.66
CA LEU A 135 -6.38 5.68 -12.58
C LEU A 135 -5.82 5.33 -11.21
N GLN A 136 -4.85 4.42 -11.16
CA GLN A 136 -4.29 3.92 -9.90
C GLN A 136 -2.77 3.89 -9.94
N LEU A 137 -2.16 4.56 -8.97
CA LEU A 137 -0.71 4.49 -8.72
C LEU A 137 -0.47 3.96 -7.31
N TYR A 138 0.23 2.84 -7.20
CA TYR A 138 0.68 2.27 -5.94
C TYR A 138 2.18 2.49 -5.78
N LEU A 139 2.57 3.20 -4.73
CA LEU A 139 3.96 3.34 -4.31
C LEU A 139 4.22 2.31 -3.22
N LEU A 140 4.87 1.22 -3.61
CA LEU A 140 5.05 0.04 -2.77
C LEU A 140 6.51 -0.05 -2.32
N GLN A 141 6.69 -0.03 -1.00
CA GLN A 141 7.96 -0.25 -0.33
C GLN A 141 8.01 -1.66 0.25
N ASP A 142 9.15 -2.32 0.12
CA ASP A 142 9.39 -3.62 0.70
C ASP A 142 10.81 -3.67 1.32
N PRO A 143 11.32 -4.83 1.76
CA PRO A 143 12.66 -4.92 2.35
C PRO A 143 13.83 -4.55 1.42
N TYR A 144 13.62 -4.49 0.10
CA TYR A 144 14.67 -4.22 -0.89
C TYR A 144 14.56 -2.82 -1.50
N THR A 145 13.50 -2.08 -1.17
CA THR A 145 13.37 -0.67 -1.54
C THR A 145 14.47 0.14 -0.87
N CYS A 146 15.25 0.87 -1.67
CA CYS A 146 16.32 1.72 -1.16
C CYS A 146 15.73 3.01 -0.56
N GLN A 147 16.55 3.73 0.20
CA GLN A 147 16.16 5.07 0.67
C GLN A 147 15.99 5.99 -0.54
N CYS A 148 14.94 6.81 -0.51
CA CYS A 148 14.62 7.76 -1.56
C CYS A 148 13.87 8.96 -0.99
N GLU A 149 14.01 10.09 -1.67
CA GLU A 149 13.27 11.30 -1.35
C GLU A 149 11.84 11.23 -1.88
N PRO A 150 10.88 11.89 -1.22
CA PRO A 150 9.54 12.03 -1.75
C PRO A 150 9.50 13.03 -2.92
N VAL A 151 8.48 12.91 -3.76
CA VAL A 151 8.21 13.90 -4.82
C VAL A 151 7.60 15.15 -4.20
N THR A 152 7.97 16.33 -4.71
CA THR A 152 7.57 17.62 -4.14
C THR A 152 6.07 17.90 -4.22
N CYS A 153 5.63 18.80 -3.35
CA CYS A 153 4.24 19.27 -3.29
C CYS A 153 3.80 19.92 -4.61
N GLU A 154 4.72 20.63 -5.26
CA GLU A 154 4.53 21.38 -6.50
C GLU A 154 4.21 20.43 -7.66
N ALA A 155 5.00 19.37 -7.82
CA ALA A 155 4.74 18.34 -8.82
C ALA A 155 3.39 17.63 -8.58
N TRP A 156 3.08 17.26 -7.34
CA TRP A 156 1.78 16.67 -7.00
C TRP A 156 0.60 17.63 -7.25
N LYS A 157 0.81 18.95 -7.16
CA LYS A 157 -0.21 19.94 -7.50
C LYS A 157 -0.51 19.91 -8.99
N LEU A 158 0.51 19.95 -9.84
CA LEU A 158 0.35 19.87 -11.30
C LEU A 158 -0.35 18.56 -11.72
N VAL A 159 0.02 17.44 -11.11
CA VAL A 159 -0.57 16.12 -11.40
C VAL A 159 -2.06 16.08 -11.07
N ARG A 160 -2.51 16.75 -10.01
CA ARG A 160 -3.95 16.83 -9.70
C ARG A 160 -4.74 17.64 -10.73
N GLU A 161 -4.09 18.64 -11.34
CA GLU A 161 -4.71 19.46 -12.38
C GLU A 161 -4.79 18.67 -13.69
N MET A 162 -3.74 17.91 -14.02
CA MET A 162 -3.67 17.09 -15.24
C MET A 162 -4.47 15.78 -15.16
N ALA A 163 -4.43 15.09 -14.02
CA ALA A 163 -5.02 13.77 -13.79
C ALA A 163 -5.89 13.76 -12.51
N PRO A 164 -7.03 14.48 -12.50
CA PRO A 164 -7.88 14.61 -11.31
C PRO A 164 -8.51 13.28 -10.84
N CYS A 165 -8.59 12.30 -11.74
CA CYS A 165 -9.11 10.96 -11.45
C CYS A 165 -8.05 10.00 -10.88
N LEU A 166 -6.76 10.36 -10.92
CA LEU A 166 -5.69 9.53 -10.37
C LEU A 166 -5.88 9.32 -8.86
N ARG A 167 -5.74 8.07 -8.42
CA ARG A 167 -5.75 7.67 -7.01
C ARG A 167 -4.41 7.07 -6.65
N VAL A 168 -3.77 7.63 -5.63
CA VAL A 168 -2.44 7.19 -5.20
C VAL A 168 -2.57 6.41 -3.89
N PHE A 169 -1.81 5.32 -3.79
CA PHE A 169 -1.77 4.44 -2.64
C PHE A 169 -0.34 4.29 -2.14
N LEU A 170 -0.13 4.44 -0.84
CA LEU A 170 1.15 4.17 -0.20
C LEU A 170 1.09 2.79 0.44
N GLU A 171 2.07 1.94 0.17
CA GLU A 171 2.12 0.59 0.73
C GLU A 171 3.52 0.27 1.28
N VAL A 172 3.57 -0.34 2.46
CA VAL A 172 4.78 -0.91 3.03
C VAL A 172 4.52 -2.39 3.30
N CYS A 173 5.23 -3.29 2.65
CA CYS A 173 4.99 -4.73 2.75
C CYS A 173 6.25 -5.53 3.14
N GLY A 174 6.06 -6.81 3.44
CA GLY A 174 7.17 -7.71 3.76
C GLY A 174 7.71 -7.56 5.18
N ASN A 175 8.96 -7.96 5.38
CA ASN A 175 9.63 -7.97 6.68
C ASN A 175 10.54 -6.76 6.84
N THR A 176 9.97 -5.56 6.71
CA THR A 176 10.72 -4.29 6.78
C THR A 176 10.32 -3.45 7.97
N ARG A 177 11.31 -2.70 8.52
CA ARG A 177 11.10 -1.64 9.53
C ARG A 177 11.04 -0.25 8.90
N ALA A 178 11.17 -0.16 7.57
CA ALA A 178 11.09 1.10 6.86
C ALA A 178 9.77 1.82 7.20
N GLN A 179 9.86 3.11 7.41
CA GLN A 179 8.69 3.96 7.51
C GLN A 179 8.13 4.21 6.10
N VAL A 180 6.84 4.50 6.03
CA VAL A 180 6.21 4.89 4.77
C VAL A 180 6.79 6.22 4.31
N VAL A 181 7.19 6.33 3.05
CA VAL A 181 7.63 7.58 2.44
C VAL A 181 6.40 8.45 2.19
N ILE A 182 6.25 9.49 3.00
CA ILE A 182 5.16 10.47 2.87
C ILE A 182 5.40 11.28 1.61
N GLN A 183 4.40 11.32 0.73
CA GLN A 183 4.36 12.13 -0.49
C GLN A 183 3.59 13.45 -0.21
N PRO A 184 4.26 14.59 0.00
CA PRO A 184 3.63 15.82 0.46
C PRO A 184 2.48 16.27 -0.43
N ARG A 185 1.32 16.51 0.17
CA ARG A 185 0.07 16.92 -0.50
C ARG A 185 -0.35 16.07 -1.70
N ALA A 186 0.17 14.85 -1.90
CA ALA A 186 -0.30 13.96 -2.96
C ALA A 186 -1.77 13.56 -2.77
N PRO A 187 -2.51 13.18 -3.83
CA PRO A 187 -3.89 12.70 -3.73
C PRO A 187 -3.94 11.25 -3.19
N ILE A 188 -3.38 11.03 -2.00
CA ILE A 188 -3.32 9.72 -1.36
C ILE A 188 -4.71 9.31 -0.92
N TYR A 189 -5.15 8.18 -1.47
CA TYR A 189 -6.45 7.58 -1.21
C TYR A 189 -6.37 6.46 -0.17
N GLY A 190 -5.20 5.82 -0.04
CA GLY A 190 -5.01 4.77 0.96
C GLY A 190 -3.56 4.60 1.40
N VAL A 191 -3.40 4.20 2.66
CA VAL A 191 -2.12 3.83 3.27
C VAL A 191 -2.22 2.43 3.85
N PHE A 192 -1.35 1.55 3.38
CA PHE A 192 -1.34 0.11 3.68
C PHE A 192 -0.03 -0.28 4.37
N LEU A 193 -0.11 -0.62 5.65
CA LEU A 193 1.01 -1.07 6.45
C LEU A 193 0.95 -2.60 6.60
N ARG A 194 1.49 -3.31 5.62
CA ARG A 194 1.53 -4.78 5.50
C ARG A 194 2.85 -5.40 5.97
N THR A 195 3.41 -4.87 7.05
CA THR A 195 4.62 -5.38 7.72
C THR A 195 4.33 -5.60 9.21
N PRO A 196 4.80 -6.69 9.85
CA PRO A 196 4.57 -6.90 11.28
C PRO A 196 5.38 -5.95 12.19
N TYR A 197 6.24 -5.11 11.60
CA TYR A 197 7.17 -4.24 12.32
C TYR A 197 6.76 -2.77 12.36
N SER A 198 5.84 -2.33 11.50
CA SER A 198 5.37 -0.95 11.57
C SER A 198 4.67 -0.69 12.91
N ARG A 199 4.73 0.55 13.37
CA ARG A 199 3.97 1.00 14.54
C ARG A 199 3.25 2.26 14.16
N LEU A 200 2.04 2.44 14.69
CA LEU A 200 1.35 3.72 14.54
C LEU A 200 1.94 4.72 15.52
N THR A 201 2.83 5.58 15.04
CA THR A 201 3.39 6.70 15.82
C THR A 201 2.55 7.95 15.67
N SER A 202 2.64 8.86 16.63
CA SER A 202 2.01 10.18 16.53
C SER A 202 2.51 10.95 15.32
N ASP A 203 3.83 10.91 15.06
CA ASP A 203 4.43 11.60 13.91
C ASP A 203 3.85 11.12 12.58
N LEU A 204 3.71 9.81 12.41
CA LEU A 204 3.08 9.25 11.21
C LEU A 204 1.65 9.77 11.07
N VAL A 205 0.85 9.71 12.13
CA VAL A 205 -0.54 10.20 12.08
C VAL A 205 -0.59 11.69 11.76
N MET A 206 0.26 12.51 12.36
CA MET A 206 0.33 13.95 12.11
C MET A 206 0.63 14.22 10.63
N SER A 207 1.65 13.55 10.08
CA SER A 207 2.00 13.65 8.66
C SER A 207 0.84 13.21 7.75
N LEU A 208 0.14 12.12 8.09
CA LEU A 208 -1.02 11.66 7.31
C LEU A 208 -2.18 12.66 7.34
N VAL A 209 -2.47 13.24 8.51
CA VAL A 209 -3.55 14.22 8.65
C VAL A 209 -3.21 15.52 7.92
N GLU A 210 -1.99 16.01 8.10
CA GLU A 210 -1.51 17.24 7.46
C GLU A 210 -1.58 17.13 5.93
N ASN A 211 -1.15 15.99 5.38
CA ASN A 211 -1.06 15.83 3.94
C ASN A 211 -2.34 15.28 3.28
N TYR A 212 -3.09 14.40 3.97
CA TYR A 212 -4.11 13.56 3.33
C TYR A 212 -5.49 13.60 4.00
N SER A 213 -5.73 14.46 4.99
CA SER A 213 -7.03 14.55 5.70
C SER A 213 -8.26 14.67 4.79
N LYS A 214 -8.11 15.26 3.60
CA LYS A 214 -9.21 15.43 2.64
C LYS A 214 -9.41 14.22 1.73
N THR A 215 -8.38 13.42 1.47
CA THR A 215 -8.38 12.37 0.42
C THR A 215 -8.32 10.96 0.98
N LEU A 216 -7.79 10.75 2.19
CA LEU A 216 -7.53 9.45 2.76
C LEU A 216 -8.83 8.68 3.03
N ARG A 217 -9.07 7.61 2.26
CA ARG A 217 -10.21 6.70 2.44
C ARG A 217 -9.86 5.39 3.12
N TYR A 218 -8.62 4.93 3.01
CA TYR A 218 -8.16 3.66 3.57
C TYR A 218 -6.94 3.87 4.48
N PHE A 219 -7.05 3.47 5.74
CA PHE A 219 -5.89 3.30 6.62
C PHE A 219 -5.88 1.87 7.15
N VAL A 220 -4.90 1.08 6.73
CA VAL A 220 -4.91 -0.36 6.93
C VAL A 220 -3.62 -0.84 7.56
N GLN A 221 -3.71 -1.47 8.73
CA GLN A 221 -2.61 -2.20 9.34
C GLN A 221 -2.87 -3.70 9.25
N GLU A 222 -2.12 -4.41 8.41
CA GLU A 222 -2.22 -5.87 8.26
C GLU A 222 -1.10 -6.59 8.99
N ARG A 223 -1.16 -7.92 9.07
CA ARG A 223 -0.23 -8.78 9.83
C ARG A 223 -0.28 -8.55 11.34
N LEU A 224 0.14 -9.57 12.08
CA LEU A 224 0.21 -9.48 13.54
C LEU A 224 1.53 -8.81 13.95
N PRO A 225 1.51 -7.91 14.95
CA PRO A 225 2.73 -7.30 15.47
C PRO A 225 3.63 -8.37 16.11
N ARG A 226 4.94 -8.29 15.86
CA ARG A 226 5.95 -9.20 16.45
C ARG A 226 6.39 -8.81 17.87
N THR A 227 6.05 -7.60 18.31
CA THR A 227 6.42 -7.10 19.64
C THR A 227 5.16 -6.89 20.49
N HIS A 228 5.28 -7.10 21.80
CA HIS A 228 4.20 -6.76 22.71
C HIS A 228 3.98 -5.24 22.71
N GLY A 229 2.77 -4.81 22.36
CA GLY A 229 2.41 -3.38 22.37
C GLY A 229 2.34 -2.81 23.80
N PRO A 230 2.48 -1.50 23.95
CA PRO A 230 2.40 -0.81 25.25
C PRO A 230 1.04 -1.04 25.94
N ARG A 231 1.03 -0.94 27.27
CA ARG A 231 -0.21 -1.05 28.09
C ARG A 231 -0.73 0.31 28.57
N GLY A 232 0.14 1.30 28.79
CA GLY A 232 -0.25 2.67 29.19
C GLY A 232 -0.92 3.42 28.06
N ILE A 233 -1.94 4.23 28.36
CA ILE A 233 -2.66 5.04 27.34
C ILE A 233 -1.74 6.10 26.71
N ASP A 234 -0.84 6.66 27.50
CA ASP A 234 0.15 7.67 27.12
C ASP A 234 1.10 7.20 26.01
N VAL A 235 1.42 5.90 25.98
CA VAL A 235 2.31 5.31 24.98
C VAL A 235 1.54 4.61 23.85
N ARG A 236 0.27 4.24 24.07
CA ARG A 236 -0.55 3.58 23.05
C ARG A 236 -1.03 4.58 22.00
N CYS A 237 -1.39 4.04 20.83
CA CYS A 237 -1.86 4.83 19.69
C CYS A 237 -3.33 5.27 19.79
N ASP A 238 -4.00 5.11 20.94
CA ASP A 238 -5.42 5.45 21.12
C ASP A 238 -5.72 6.88 20.68
N SER A 239 -4.92 7.84 21.17
CA SER A 239 -5.08 9.26 20.83
C SER A 239 -4.80 9.56 19.37
N SER A 240 -3.76 8.94 18.81
CA SER A 240 -3.38 9.12 17.41
C SER A 240 -4.46 8.55 16.47
N LEU A 241 -5.04 7.39 16.78
CA LEU A 241 -6.15 6.81 16.02
C LEU A 241 -7.40 7.69 16.06
N LEU A 242 -7.77 8.18 17.24
CA LEU A 242 -8.94 9.04 17.36
C LEU A 242 -8.74 10.36 16.60
N PHE A 243 -7.54 10.94 16.69
CA PHE A 243 -7.18 12.13 15.93
C PHE A 243 -7.26 11.88 14.42
N LEU A 244 -6.74 10.76 13.92
CA LEU A 244 -6.84 10.36 12.52
C LEU A 244 -8.31 10.32 12.06
N VAL A 245 -9.18 9.63 12.80
CA VAL A 245 -10.61 9.51 12.46
C VAL A 245 -11.33 10.85 12.48
N ARG A 246 -11.05 11.71 13.47
CA ARG A 246 -11.65 13.05 13.56
C ARG A 246 -11.27 13.96 12.40
N ARG A 247 -10.02 13.87 11.93
CA ARG A 247 -9.47 14.79 10.93
C ARG A 247 -9.66 14.28 9.50
N CYS A 248 -9.62 12.97 9.28
CA CYS A 248 -9.83 12.36 7.97
C CYS A 248 -11.32 12.04 7.75
N GLN A 249 -12.12 13.04 7.39
CA GLN A 249 -13.58 12.90 7.27
C GLN A 249 -14.03 11.99 6.10
N THR A 250 -13.12 11.68 5.17
CA THR A 250 -13.36 10.77 4.05
C THR A 250 -12.94 9.33 4.35
N LEU A 251 -12.41 9.06 5.55
CA LEU A 251 -11.95 7.74 5.95
C LEU A 251 -13.13 6.75 5.98
N HIS A 252 -13.06 5.78 5.08
CA HIS A 252 -14.09 4.77 4.87
C HIS A 252 -13.71 3.44 5.50
N THR A 253 -12.42 3.08 5.42
CA THR A 253 -11.89 1.80 5.88
C THR A 253 -10.75 2.03 6.87
N LEU A 254 -10.93 1.55 8.10
CA LEU A 254 -9.94 1.56 9.17
C LEU A 254 -9.68 0.13 9.64
N VAL A 255 -8.43 -0.34 9.51
CA VAL A 255 -8.01 -1.64 10.04
C VAL A 255 -6.93 -1.43 11.08
N VAL A 256 -7.23 -1.82 12.33
CA VAL A 256 -6.36 -1.61 13.49
C VAL A 256 -5.89 -2.95 14.04
N ARG A 257 -4.57 -3.13 14.08
CA ARG A 257 -3.93 -4.29 14.73
C ARG A 257 -3.37 -3.98 16.11
N GLU A 258 -3.14 -2.69 16.38
CA GLU A 258 -2.51 -2.20 17.60
C GLU A 258 -3.39 -2.45 18.82
N ARG A 259 -2.77 -2.36 19.99
CA ARG A 259 -3.52 -2.43 21.25
C ARG A 259 -4.26 -1.12 21.50
N ILE A 260 -5.57 -1.20 21.70
CA ILE A 260 -6.44 -0.05 22.00
C ILE A 260 -7.42 -0.40 23.11
N SER A 261 -7.88 0.61 23.84
CA SER A 261 -8.95 0.42 24.82
C SER A 261 -10.31 0.19 24.13
N THR A 262 -11.20 -0.52 24.82
CA THR A 262 -12.62 -0.63 24.45
C THR A 262 -13.30 0.73 24.41
N SER A 263 -12.93 1.68 25.28
CA SER A 263 -13.42 3.06 25.18
C SER A 263 -13.00 3.74 23.88
N THR A 264 -11.75 3.58 23.43
CA THR A 264 -11.29 4.11 22.14
C THR A 264 -12.06 3.49 20.99
N LEU A 265 -12.29 2.18 21.01
CA LEU A 265 -13.08 1.51 19.99
C LEU A 265 -14.49 2.12 19.82
N ILE A 266 -15.17 2.39 20.94
CA ILE A 266 -16.49 3.05 20.94
C ILE A 266 -16.39 4.46 20.35
N LEU A 267 -15.36 5.22 20.72
CA LEU A 267 -15.13 6.57 20.18
C LEU A 267 -14.84 6.56 18.68
N LEU A 268 -14.04 5.61 18.18
CA LEU A 268 -13.79 5.45 16.75
C LEU A 268 -15.09 5.18 15.98
N ALA A 269 -15.96 4.34 16.52
CA ALA A 269 -17.28 4.05 15.93
C ALA A 269 -18.22 5.26 15.98
N SER A 270 -18.19 6.02 17.08
CA SER A 270 -19.04 7.20 17.27
C SER A 270 -18.64 8.38 16.38
N GLU A 271 -17.34 8.58 16.15
CA GLU A 271 -16.83 9.77 15.47
C GLU A 271 -16.52 9.54 13.99
N GLY A 272 -16.32 8.28 13.59
CA GLY A 272 -16.12 7.87 12.21
C GLY A 272 -17.39 7.93 11.36
N LYS A 273 -17.89 9.13 11.06
CA LYS A 273 -19.18 9.34 10.36
C LYS A 273 -19.30 8.61 9.01
N LYS A 274 -18.18 8.47 8.27
CA LYS A 274 -18.12 7.76 6.97
C LYS A 274 -17.49 6.38 7.06
N LEU A 275 -17.18 5.92 8.28
CA LEU A 275 -16.44 4.69 8.51
C LEU A 275 -17.32 3.47 8.27
N SER A 276 -17.35 3.03 7.01
CA SER A 276 -18.14 1.89 6.58
C SER A 276 -17.41 0.57 6.79
N THR A 277 -16.12 0.56 7.12
CA THR A 277 -15.37 -0.67 7.45
C THR A 277 -14.44 -0.39 8.61
N LEU A 278 -14.77 -0.94 9.79
CA LEU A 278 -13.91 -0.91 10.97
C LEU A 278 -13.51 -2.35 11.29
N LEU A 279 -12.24 -2.70 11.18
CA LEU A 279 -11.76 -4.05 11.48
C LEU A 279 -10.68 -3.96 12.56
N VAL A 280 -10.94 -4.59 13.69
CA VAL A 280 -10.04 -4.52 14.85
C VAL A 280 -9.69 -5.93 15.31
N ARG A 281 -8.41 -6.16 15.60
CA ARG A 281 -7.93 -7.41 16.17
C ARG A 281 -8.45 -7.58 17.60
N ARG A 282 -9.13 -8.70 17.89
CA ARG A 282 -9.71 -9.04 19.20
C ARG A 282 -8.68 -9.03 20.34
N HIS A 283 -7.52 -9.65 20.14
CA HIS A 283 -6.44 -9.66 21.15
C HIS A 283 -5.73 -8.31 21.32
N GLY A 284 -6.04 -7.32 20.48
CA GLY A 284 -5.62 -5.94 20.64
C GLY A 284 -6.52 -5.14 21.59
N LEU A 285 -7.73 -5.61 21.89
CA LEU A 285 -8.67 -4.88 22.73
C LEU A 285 -8.34 -5.02 24.21
N ILE A 286 -8.29 -3.88 24.90
CA ILE A 286 -8.07 -3.80 26.35
C ILE A 286 -9.33 -3.25 27.00
N LYS A 287 -9.94 -4.04 27.89
CA LYS A 287 -11.16 -3.67 28.63
C LYS A 287 -10.91 -2.55 29.64
N ARG A 288 -11.02 -1.29 29.19
CA ARG A 288 -10.75 -0.08 29.98
C ARG A 288 -11.51 1.14 29.46
N CYS A 289 -11.85 2.04 30.38
CA CYS A 289 -12.26 3.42 30.10
C CYS A 289 -11.08 4.35 30.39
N ASP A 290 -10.15 4.48 29.44
CA ASP A 290 -8.92 5.23 29.66
C ASP A 290 -9.07 6.75 29.38
N TRP A 291 -10.19 7.16 28.79
CA TRP A 291 -10.44 8.57 28.45
C TRP A 291 -11.07 9.34 29.62
N PRO A 292 -10.52 10.51 30.01
CA PRO A 292 -11.21 11.40 30.93
C PRO A 292 -12.45 12.00 30.27
N GLN A 293 -13.42 12.48 31.04
CA GLN A 293 -14.57 13.20 30.50
C GLN A 293 -14.14 14.58 30.00
N PRO A 294 -14.11 14.85 28.68
CA PRO A 294 -13.91 16.18 28.15
C PRO A 294 -15.16 17.02 28.41
N GLY A 295 -15.00 18.33 28.57
CA GLY A 295 -16.14 19.25 28.79
C GLY A 295 -17.18 19.24 27.66
N ALA A 296 -16.80 18.81 26.45
CA ALA A 296 -17.68 18.68 25.29
C ALA A 296 -18.62 17.46 25.36
N TRP A 297 -18.36 16.47 26.22
CA TRP A 297 -19.19 15.27 26.32
C TRP A 297 -20.30 15.45 27.35
N THR A 298 -21.52 15.09 26.96
CA THR A 298 -22.63 15.04 27.91
C THR A 298 -22.37 13.99 28.99
N LYS A 299 -22.87 14.24 30.20
CA LYS A 299 -22.74 13.29 31.32
C LYS A 299 -23.31 11.92 30.98
N GLU A 300 -24.42 11.90 30.24
CA GLU A 300 -25.06 10.68 29.75
C GLU A 300 -24.17 9.89 28.81
N PHE A 301 -23.56 10.55 27.81
CA PHE A 301 -22.64 9.91 26.88
C PHE A 301 -21.44 9.31 27.61
N TYR A 302 -20.81 10.07 28.52
CA TYR A 302 -19.66 9.58 29.26
C TYR A 302 -20.01 8.43 30.21
N SER A 303 -21.16 8.50 30.87
CA SER A 303 -21.66 7.40 31.71
C SER A 303 -21.86 6.12 30.89
N ARG A 304 -22.47 6.25 29.70
CA ARG A 304 -22.64 5.13 28.76
C ARG A 304 -21.30 4.58 28.27
N LEU A 305 -20.36 5.44 27.87
CA LEU A 305 -19.01 5.06 27.45
C LEU A 305 -18.29 4.27 28.56
N LYS A 306 -18.33 4.78 29.80
CA LYS A 306 -17.70 4.14 30.96
C LYS A 306 -18.33 2.78 31.26
N LYS A 307 -19.66 2.66 31.19
CA LYS A 307 -20.37 1.40 31.39
C LYS A 307 -19.99 0.38 30.31
N CYS A 308 -20.16 0.74 29.03
CA CYS A 308 -19.95 -0.18 27.91
C CYS A 308 -18.48 -0.57 27.72
N SER A 309 -17.52 0.29 28.08
CA SER A 309 -16.10 -0.04 27.91
C SER A 309 -15.55 -1.04 28.94
N LEU A 310 -16.24 -1.27 30.05
CA LEU A 310 -15.79 -2.21 31.10
C LEU A 310 -16.29 -3.65 30.89
N ASP A 311 -17.01 -3.90 29.80
CA ASP A 311 -17.53 -5.20 29.41
C ASP A 311 -17.38 -5.41 27.89
N TYR A 312 -16.95 -6.60 27.46
CA TYR A 312 -16.70 -6.83 26.04
C TYR A 312 -17.99 -6.94 25.23
N ASP A 313 -19.03 -7.56 25.78
CA ASP A 313 -20.29 -7.79 25.06
C ASP A 313 -21.05 -6.47 24.94
N GLN A 314 -21.14 -5.69 26.03
CA GLN A 314 -21.71 -4.33 25.98
C GLN A 314 -20.94 -3.39 25.03
N CYS A 315 -19.61 -3.51 24.98
CA CYS A 315 -18.80 -2.75 24.04
C CYS A 315 -19.13 -3.10 22.59
N ILE A 316 -19.28 -4.39 22.28
CA ILE A 316 -19.64 -4.87 20.94
C ILE A 316 -21.03 -4.39 20.55
N ASP A 317 -22.01 -4.48 21.45
CA ASP A 317 -23.39 -4.03 21.21
C ASP A 317 -23.46 -2.51 20.95
N GLU A 318 -22.73 -1.71 21.73
CA GLU A 318 -22.62 -0.27 21.53
C GLU A 318 -21.98 0.04 20.16
N VAL A 319 -20.90 -0.66 19.78
CA VAL A 319 -20.25 -0.48 18.47
C VAL A 319 -21.19 -0.88 17.33
N CYS A 320 -21.95 -1.97 17.46
CA CYS A 320 -22.95 -2.37 16.46
C CYS A 320 -24.03 -1.29 16.29
N THR A 321 -24.47 -0.71 17.41
CA THR A 321 -25.48 0.37 17.43
C THR A 321 -24.94 1.62 16.73
N LEU A 322 -23.71 2.05 17.06
CA LEU A 322 -23.07 3.24 16.48
C LEU A 322 -22.80 3.06 14.98
N LEU A 323 -22.34 1.89 14.56
CA LEU A 323 -22.08 1.56 13.15
C LEU A 323 -23.35 1.17 12.37
N ARG A 324 -24.50 1.01 13.06
CA ARG A 324 -25.80 0.58 12.50
C ARG A 324 -25.72 -0.73 11.71
N ARG A 325 -24.92 -1.69 12.19
CA ARG A 325 -24.72 -3.00 11.56
C ARG A 325 -24.14 -4.00 12.54
N GLN A 326 -24.20 -5.28 12.17
CA GLN A 326 -23.49 -6.32 12.88
C GLN A 326 -21.98 -6.11 12.78
N TRP A 327 -21.30 -6.11 13.92
CA TRP A 327 -19.87 -5.92 14.01
C TRP A 327 -19.29 -6.81 15.11
N ARG A 328 -18.12 -7.40 14.86
CA ARG A 328 -17.37 -8.15 15.86
C ARG A 328 -15.86 -7.96 15.64
N PRO A 329 -15.05 -7.95 16.71
CA PRO A 329 -13.61 -7.93 16.55
C PRO A 329 -13.11 -9.26 15.98
N LEU A 330 -12.04 -9.20 15.20
CA LEU A 330 -11.51 -10.35 14.47
C LEU A 330 -10.54 -11.14 15.34
N THR A 331 -10.69 -12.46 15.35
CA THR A 331 -9.64 -13.35 15.88
C THR A 331 -8.35 -13.20 15.07
N ASP A 332 -7.21 -13.57 15.65
CA ASP A 332 -5.91 -13.49 14.96
C ASP A 332 -5.91 -14.29 13.64
N LYS A 333 -6.59 -15.44 13.62
CA LYS A 333 -6.75 -16.27 12.40
C LYS A 333 -7.53 -15.53 11.32
N GLN A 334 -8.64 -14.87 11.69
CA GLN A 334 -9.43 -14.06 10.75
C GLN A 334 -8.64 -12.84 10.29
N PHE A 335 -7.95 -12.17 11.22
CA PHE A 335 -7.15 -10.98 10.94
C PHE A 335 -6.02 -11.27 9.93
N MET A 336 -5.35 -12.41 10.07
CA MET A 336 -4.30 -12.85 9.13
C MET A 336 -4.82 -13.23 7.74
N ARG A 337 -6.12 -13.49 7.59
CA ARG A 337 -6.77 -13.82 6.31
C ARG A 337 -7.33 -12.59 5.60
N LEU A 338 -7.24 -11.40 6.21
CA LEU A 338 -7.70 -10.18 5.59
C LEU A 338 -6.93 -9.92 4.28
N LYS A 339 -7.69 -9.64 3.23
CA LYS A 339 -7.18 -9.10 1.96
C LYS A 339 -7.97 -7.84 1.65
N ILE A 340 -7.44 -6.69 2.04
CA ILE A 340 -8.10 -5.41 1.78
C ILE A 340 -7.62 -4.90 0.43
N ILE A 341 -8.55 -4.84 -0.52
CA ILE A 341 -8.31 -4.31 -1.87
C ILE A 341 -9.13 -3.01 -1.99
N PRO A 342 -8.49 -1.86 -2.28
CA PRO A 342 -9.22 -0.63 -2.57
C PRO A 342 -10.19 -0.86 -3.73
N ARG A 343 -11.48 -0.57 -3.52
CA ARG A 343 -12.41 -0.43 -4.63
C ARG A 343 -12.25 0.98 -5.18
N VAL A 344 -11.85 1.07 -6.45
CA VAL A 344 -11.96 2.32 -7.19
C VAL A 344 -13.26 2.24 -7.97
N GLU A 345 -14.21 3.06 -7.55
CA GLU A 345 -15.43 3.32 -8.30
C GLU A 345 -15.00 4.05 -9.57
N VAL A 346 -15.17 3.38 -10.72
CA VAL A 346 -15.07 4.04 -12.02
C VAL A 346 -16.34 4.88 -12.12
N LEU A 347 -16.18 6.21 -12.10
CA LEU A 347 -17.28 7.14 -12.29
C LEU A 347 -17.70 7.19 -13.76
#